data_AF-A0A7Y2KZN6-F1
#
_entry.id   AF-A0A7Y2KZN6-F1
#
_cell.length_a   1.000
_cell.length_b   1.000
_cell.length_c   1.000
_cell.angle_alpha   90.00
_cell.angle_beta   90.00
_cell.angle_gamma   90.00
#
_symmetry.space_group_name_H-M   'P 1'
#
loop_
_entity.id
_entity.type
_entity.pdbx_description
1 polymer ?
#
loop_
_entity_poly.entity_id
_entity_poly.type
_entity_poly.pdbx_seq_one_letter_code
_entity_poly.pdbx_strand_id
1 'polypeptide(L)'
;QAEAGLWRMLDDLKKTPPSPQELERVRAQVIAGLVYERDSITSQATSIGQLETVGLSWKLMDTELQDLQKVTPADIQQAARTYFTRDRLSVAHVLPEEKTHE
;
A
#
# COMPACT_ATOMS: atom_id res chain seq x y z
N GLN A 1 -19.30 12.83 0.71
CA GLN A 1 -19.63 11.58 -0.03
C GLN A 1 -18.40 10.70 -0.24
N ALA A 2 -17.24 11.23 -0.64
CA ALA A 2 -16.01 10.47 -0.85
C ALA A 2 -15.55 9.68 0.40
N GLU A 3 -15.52 10.32 1.58
CA GLU A 3 -15.13 9.65 2.83
C GLU A 3 -16.03 8.44 3.14
N ALA A 4 -17.35 8.59 3.06
CA ALA A 4 -18.29 7.50 3.30
C ALA A 4 -18.11 6.34 2.29
N GLY A 5 -17.78 6.66 1.03
CA GLY A 5 -17.45 5.66 0.02
C GLY A 5 -16.19 4.88 0.35
N LEU A 6 -15.12 5.58 0.76
CA LEU A 6 -13.88 4.94 1.19
C LEU A 6 -14.11 3.99 2.37
N TRP A 7 -14.85 4.42 3.38
CA TRP A 7 -15.16 3.57 4.53
C TRP A 7 -15.94 2.32 4.15
N ARG A 8 -16.88 2.42 3.20
CA ARG A 8 -17.59 1.24 2.71
C ARG A 8 -16.64 0.20 2.13
N MET A 9 -15.70 0.63 1.28
CA MET A 9 -14.70 -0.29 0.70
C MET A 9 -13.80 -0.91 1.77
N LEU A 10 -13.34 -0.12 2.75
CA LEU A 10 -12.52 -0.62 3.84
C LEU A 10 -13.28 -1.62 4.72
N ASP A 11 -14.57 -1.38 4.99
CA ASP A 11 -15.40 -2.27 5.78
C ASP A 11 -15.75 -3.57 5.01
N ASP A 12 -15.92 -3.49 3.69
CA ASP A 12 -16.08 -4.68 2.84
C ASP A 12 -14.81 -5.53 2.85
N LEU A 13 -13.62 -4.93 2.77
CA LEU A 13 -12.33 -5.63 2.86
C LEU A 13 -12.12 -6.31 4.22
N LYS A 14 -12.62 -5.70 5.31
CA LYS A 14 -12.58 -6.32 6.65
C LYS A 14 -13.53 -7.52 6.77
N LYS A 15 -14.64 -7.54 6.02
CA LYS A 15 -15.65 -8.60 6.07
C LYS A 15 -15.31 -9.75 5.15
N THR A 16 -14.89 -9.43 3.93
CA THR A 16 -14.66 -10.38 2.85
C THR A 16 -13.22 -10.25 2.36
N PRO A 17 -12.40 -11.31 2.47
CA PRO A 17 -11.05 -11.26 1.96
C PRO A 17 -11.08 -11.16 0.41
N PRO A 18 -10.03 -10.60 -0.21
CA PRO A 18 -9.92 -10.61 -1.66
C PRO A 18 -10.00 -12.03 -2.24
N SER A 19 -10.49 -12.15 -3.47
CA SER A 19 -10.43 -13.44 -4.15
C SER A 19 -8.98 -13.85 -4.44
N PRO A 20 -8.67 -15.16 -4.51
CA PRO A 20 -7.34 -15.60 -4.94
C PRO A 20 -6.96 -15.05 -6.32
N GLN A 21 -7.89 -14.94 -7.27
CA GLN A 21 -7.59 -14.40 -8.60
C GLN A 21 -7.23 -12.91 -8.54
N GLU A 22 -7.93 -12.13 -7.71
CA GLU A 22 -7.64 -10.71 -7.54
C GLU A 22 -6.27 -10.51 -6.88
N LEU A 23 -5.97 -11.30 -5.84
CA LEU A 23 -4.67 -11.26 -5.19
C LEU A 23 -3.54 -11.56 -6.18
N GLU A 24 -3.65 -12.62 -6.98
CA GLU A 24 -2.62 -12.96 -7.97
C GLU A 24 -2.46 -11.88 -9.04
N ARG A 25 -3.56 -11.29 -9.51
CA ARG A 25 -3.51 -10.18 -10.47
C ARG A 25 -2.74 -8.99 -9.90
N VAL A 26 -3.02 -8.59 -8.66
CA VAL A 26 -2.34 -7.46 -8.02
C VAL A 26 -0.89 -7.81 -7.68
N ARG A 27 -0.62 -9.04 -7.21
CA ARG A 27 0.73 -9.53 -6.92
C ARG A 27 1.62 -9.44 -8.16
N ALA A 28 1.12 -9.87 -9.32
CA ALA A 28 1.86 -9.77 -10.58
C ALA A 28 2.20 -8.32 -10.94
N GLN A 29 1.27 -7.38 -10.73
CA GLN A 29 1.50 -5.95 -10.98
C GLN A 29 2.57 -5.36 -10.06
N VAL A 30 2.55 -5.70 -8.77
CA VAL A 30 3.56 -5.25 -7.80
C VAL A 30 4.94 -5.82 -8.13
N ILE A 31 5.02 -7.12 -8.43
CA ILE A 31 6.28 -7.77 -8.81
C ILE A 31 6.86 -7.14 -10.08
N ALA A 32 6.02 -6.86 -11.09
CA ALA A 32 6.47 -6.18 -12.30
C ALA A 32 7.09 -4.81 -11.98
N GLY A 33 6.45 -4.01 -11.12
CA GLY A 33 7.00 -2.73 -10.65
C GLY A 33 8.37 -2.86 -9.99
N LEU A 34 8.54 -3.82 -9.08
CA LEU A 34 9.83 -4.08 -8.42
C LEU A 34 10.93 -4.51 -9.40
N VAL A 35 10.59 -5.29 -10.42
CA VAL A 35 11.54 -5.68 -11.47
C VAL A 35 11.99 -4.45 -12.27
N TYR A 36 11.07 -3.54 -12.62
CA TYR A 36 11.44 -2.29 -13.29
C TYR A 36 12.32 -1.39 -12.43
N GLU A 37 12.04 -1.29 -11.12
CA GLU A 37 12.87 -0.50 -10.20
C GLU A 37 14.29 -1.07 -10.08
N ARG A 38 14.45 -2.39 -10.16
CA ARG A 38 15.75 -3.05 -10.15
C ARG A 38 16.61 -2.77 -11.37
N ASP A 39 16.04 -2.31 -12.48
CA ASP A 39 16.83 -1.93 -13.67
C ASP A 39 17.53 -0.56 -13.49
N SER A 40 17.09 0.24 -12.51
CA SER A 40 17.59 1.59 -12.26
C SER A 40 18.56 1.62 -11.08
N ILE A 41 19.82 1.99 -11.34
CA ILE A 41 20.84 2.20 -10.29
C ILE A 41 20.37 3.28 -9.30
N THR A 42 19.73 4.35 -9.79
CA THR A 42 19.19 5.41 -8.95
C THR A 42 18.09 4.90 -8.02
N SER A 43 17.20 4.03 -8.53
CA SER A 43 16.14 3.43 -7.72
C SER A 43 16.72 2.50 -6.68
N GLN A 44 17.66 1.63 -7.05
CA GLN A 44 18.36 0.77 -6.10
C GLN A 44 19.08 1.57 -5.00
N ALA A 45 19.82 2.62 -5.36
CA ALA A 45 20.48 3.48 -4.39
C ALA A 45 19.48 4.16 -3.44
N THR A 46 18.32 4.56 -3.96
CA THR A 46 17.23 5.12 -3.15
C THR A 46 16.69 4.09 -2.16
N SER A 47 16.39 2.87 -2.59
CA SER A 47 15.88 1.80 -1.72
C SER A 47 16.88 1.40 -0.63
N ILE A 48 18.17 1.28 -0.98
CA ILE A 48 19.26 1.02 -0.02
C ILE A 48 19.30 2.13 1.03
N GLY A 49 19.31 3.39 0.59
CA GLY A 49 19.31 4.54 1.49
C GLY A 49 18.09 4.57 2.41
N GLN A 50 16.90 4.32 1.89
CA GLN A 50 15.67 4.27 2.68
C GLN A 50 15.72 3.21 3.77
N LEU A 51 16.18 1.99 3.46
CA LEU A 51 16.29 0.90 4.43
C LEU A 51 17.32 1.23 5.52
N GLU A 52 18.55 1.57 5.12
CA GLU A 52 19.65 1.77 6.07
C GLU A 52 19.40 2.99 6.98
N THR A 53 18.76 4.05 6.47
CA THR A 53 18.46 5.26 7.26
C THR A 53 17.43 5.03 8.37
N VAL A 54 16.54 4.05 8.21
CA VAL A 54 15.60 3.64 9.26
C VAL A 54 16.10 2.45 10.09
N GLY A 55 17.36 2.05 9.91
CA GLY A 55 18.02 0.96 10.64
C GLY A 55 17.68 -0.45 10.14
N LEU A 56 17.13 -0.58 8.93
CA LEU A 56 16.88 -1.85 8.27
C LEU A 56 18.02 -2.20 7.32
N SER A 57 18.35 -3.49 7.20
CA SER A 57 19.38 -3.91 6.25
C SER A 57 18.88 -3.81 4.82
N TRP A 58 19.70 -3.29 3.92
CA TRP A 58 19.46 -3.32 2.47
C TRP A 58 19.19 -4.74 1.93
N LYS A 59 19.68 -5.79 2.61
CA LYS A 59 19.46 -7.20 2.24
C LYS A 59 17.99 -7.63 2.27
N LEU A 60 17.10 -6.86 2.90
CA LEU A 60 15.66 -7.11 2.81
C LEU A 60 15.14 -7.04 1.37
N MET A 61 15.83 -6.31 0.50
CA MET A 61 15.52 -6.29 -0.93
C MET A 61 15.64 -7.70 -1.55
N ASP A 62 16.54 -8.54 -1.06
CA ASP A 62 16.77 -9.89 -1.61
C ASP A 62 15.59 -10.84 -1.32
N THR A 63 14.87 -10.64 -0.21
CA THR A 63 13.75 -11.50 0.21
C THR A 63 12.38 -10.94 -0.18
N GLU A 64 12.30 -9.66 -0.53
CA GLU A 64 11.04 -8.94 -0.79
C GLU A 64 10.09 -9.69 -1.75
N LEU A 65 10.63 -10.25 -2.85
CA LEU A 65 9.83 -10.98 -3.84
C LEU A 65 9.24 -12.28 -3.25
N GLN A 66 10.02 -12.99 -2.44
CA GLN A 66 9.57 -14.21 -1.76
C GLN A 66 8.54 -13.89 -0.68
N ASP A 67 8.73 -12.78 0.04
CA ASP A 67 7.83 -12.36 1.10
C ASP A 67 6.49 -11.89 0.52
N LEU A 68 6.52 -11.16 -0.59
CA LEU A 68 5.32 -10.80 -1.35
C LEU A 68 4.57 -12.03 -1.85
N GLN A 69 5.25 -13.13 -2.22
CA GLN A 69 4.61 -14.39 -2.64
C GLN A 69 3.91 -15.15 -1.51
N LYS A 70 4.34 -14.95 -0.25
CA LYS A 70 3.73 -15.62 0.91
C LYS A 70 2.42 -14.98 1.35
N VAL A 71 2.14 -13.74 0.93
CA VAL A 71 0.92 -13.02 1.30
C VAL A 71 -0.31 -13.78 0.83
N THR A 72 -1.24 -13.98 1.76
CA THR A 72 -2.54 -14.63 1.53
C THR A 72 -3.70 -13.63 1.60
N PRO A 73 -4.89 -13.96 1.07
CA PRO A 73 -6.06 -13.10 1.23
C PRO A 73 -6.46 -12.86 2.69
N ALA A 74 -6.19 -13.83 3.57
CA ALA A 74 -6.47 -13.72 4.99
C ALA A 74 -5.55 -12.70 5.67
N ASP A 75 -4.28 -12.63 5.27
CA ASP A 75 -3.34 -11.62 5.78
C ASP A 75 -3.80 -10.21 5.44
N ILE A 76 -4.28 -9.99 4.21
CA ILE A 76 -4.83 -8.70 3.77
C ILE A 76 -6.07 -8.32 4.58
N GLN A 77 -6.99 -9.26 4.78
CA GLN A 77 -8.18 -9.02 5.62
C GLN A 77 -7.77 -8.70 7.06
N GLN A 78 -6.82 -9.43 7.62
CA GLN A 78 -6.35 -9.23 8.98
C GLN A 78 -5.68 -7.87 9.15
N ALA A 79 -4.85 -7.45 8.19
CA ALA A 79 -4.28 -6.11 8.15
C ALA A 79 -5.38 -5.03 8.09
N ALA A 80 -6.41 -5.22 7.25
CA ALA A 80 -7.52 -4.28 7.15
C ALA A 80 -8.28 -4.12 8.48
N ARG A 81 -8.48 -5.22 9.23
CA ARG A 81 -9.10 -5.20 10.56
C ARG A 81 -8.22 -4.53 11.61
N THR A 82 -6.90 -4.72 11.51
CA THR A 82 -5.93 -4.26 12.50
C THR A 82 -5.64 -2.76 12.36
N TYR A 83 -5.52 -2.27 11.13
CA TYR A 83 -5.01 -0.91 10.88
C TYR A 83 -6.10 0.10 10.52
N PHE A 84 -7.15 -0.28 9.79
CA PHE A 84 -8.19 0.66 9.33
C PHE A 84 -9.30 0.87 10.35
N THR A 85 -8.95 1.46 11.49
CA THR A 85 -9.90 1.81 12.57
C THR A 85 -10.27 3.29 12.53
N ARG A 86 -11.45 3.64 13.04
CA ARG A 86 -11.92 5.03 13.12
C ARG A 86 -11.05 5.87 14.05
N ASP A 87 -10.53 5.27 15.12
CA ASP A 87 -9.69 5.96 16.11
C ASP A 87 -8.33 6.40 15.56
N ARG A 88 -7.89 5.83 14.43
CA ARG A 88 -6.66 6.19 13.72
C ARG A 88 -6.90 7.05 12.49
N LEU A 89 -8.10 7.62 12.34
CA LEU A 89 -8.47 8.45 11.20
C LEU A 89 -8.00 9.89 11.40
N SER A 90 -7.36 10.45 10.38
CA SER A 90 -7.18 11.90 10.21
C SER A 90 -7.75 12.30 8.84
N VAL A 91 -8.58 13.34 8.82
CA VAL A 91 -9.24 13.82 7.58
C VAL A 91 -8.83 15.26 7.31
N ALA A 92 -8.40 15.53 6.08
CA ALA A 92 -8.14 16.88 5.58
C ALA A 92 -9.11 17.19 4.44
N HIS A 93 -9.78 18.34 4.53
CA HIS A 93 -10.64 18.86 3.47
C HIS A 93 -9.94 20.04 2.80
N VAL A 94 -9.68 19.92 1.50
CA VAL A 94 -9.23 21.03 0.67
C VAL A 94 -10.45 21.62 0.01
N LEU A 95 -10.74 22.88 0.36
CA LEU A 95 -11.82 23.65 -0.27
C LEU A 95 -11.22 24.44 -1.43
N PRO A 96 -11.96 24.61 -2.54
CA PRO A 96 -11.51 25.50 -3.60
C PRO A 96 -11.41 26.93 -3.06
N GLU A 97 -10.41 27.67 -3.52
CA GLU A 97 -10.34 29.11 -3.23
C GLU A 97 -11.51 29.81 -3.92
N GLU A 98 -12.30 30.57 -3.15
CA GLU A 98 -13.29 31.47 -3.74
C GLU A 98 -12.54 32.54 -4.53
N LYS A 99 -12.82 32.65 -5.83
CA LYS A 99 -12.39 33.82 -6.59
C LYS A 99 -13.20 35.00 -6.08
N THR A 100 -12.61 35.83 -5.23
CA THR A 100 -13.16 37.15 -4.93
C THR A 100 -13.25 37.91 -6.25
N HIS A 101 -14.45 38.09 -6.78
CA HIS A 101 -14.67 39.00 -7.89
C HIS A 101 -14.41 40.42 -7.38
N GLU A 102 -13.29 41.02 -7.78
CA GLU A 102 -13.12 42.49 -7.82
C GLU A 102 -13.97 43.10 -8.94
#